data_AF-A0A9E3YH50-F1
#
_entry.id   AF-A0A9E3YH50-F1
#
_cell.length_a   1.000
_cell.length_b   1.000
_cell.length_c   1.000
_cell.angle_alpha   90.00
_cell.angle_beta   90.00
_cell.angle_gamma   90.00
#
_symmetry.space_group_name_H-M   'P 1'
#
loop_
_entity.id
_entity.type
_entity.pdbx_description
1 polymer ?
#
loop_
_entity_poly.entity_id
_entity_poly.type
_entity_poly.pdbx_seq_one_letter_code
_entity_poly.pdbx_strand_id
1 'polypeptide(L)'
;MRPKVWTTPTRVSAATRARIGRFAHRDEGTFAVLSIFVFVSMLIFAGLAIDMMRHEDVRLRMQGASDRAVLAATMLRDNASAATPEQILQAYFAAEGLSDQLGANYRIETGEDGSRTITVVPTATVPSLFMRLVGVNDFAVATPARATESVGGGVKLELVMVLDVSGSMNGQGKIGAMRDAAVALTDTLLTGAEPGTVAITLVPYDTWVLPPPGFLNYFSSLSGSGACNDWAIWNQITGSLNEPSARRNCSTATWRTVHPYVSNQTQAETYINELMASGTTSIDLGVRYGALFFDPSIRPAISGLIANGIIDPAFEGRPYDWDEPNVVRALILLTDGQNCCGERYGTGQQDTNTENVCTELKDHGILVYTVAYQAPTSGANLMMACASSPSHYFNTNASGIADAFAGIASNIQTQALRLTL
;
A
#
# COMPACT_ATOMS: atom_id res chain seq x y z
N MET A 1 -113.39 -0.53 56.73
CA MET A 1 -113.76 0.10 55.45
C MET A 1 -112.68 -0.22 54.41
N ARG A 2 -113.09 -0.64 53.21
CA ARG A 2 -112.23 -1.20 52.13
C ARG A 2 -111.21 -0.17 51.59
N PRO A 3 -110.01 -0.58 51.15
CA PRO A 3 -109.04 0.34 50.57
C PRO A 3 -109.31 0.56 49.06
N LYS A 4 -109.17 1.81 48.61
CA LYS A 4 -109.22 2.22 47.20
C LYS A 4 -107.86 1.95 46.55
N VAL A 5 -107.88 1.19 45.45
CA VAL A 5 -106.76 0.98 44.54
C VAL A 5 -106.59 2.21 43.65
N TRP A 6 -105.35 2.68 43.49
CA TRP A 6 -104.93 3.57 42.42
C TRP A 6 -103.70 2.95 41.74
N THR A 7 -103.82 2.67 40.44
CA THR A 7 -102.73 2.27 39.57
C THR A 7 -102.19 3.47 38.83
N THR A 8 -100.86 3.67 38.85
CA THR A 8 -100.14 4.56 37.92
C THR A 8 -98.91 3.81 37.38
N PRO A 9 -98.64 3.83 36.06
CA PRO A 9 -97.55 3.09 35.45
C PRO A 9 -96.25 3.91 35.46
N THR A 10 -95.18 3.35 36.01
CA THR A 10 -93.83 3.93 35.90
C THR A 10 -93.19 3.47 34.58
N ARG A 11 -93.24 4.34 33.57
CA ARG A 11 -92.38 4.24 32.38
C ARG A 11 -90.94 4.55 32.79
N VAL A 12 -90.14 3.52 33.06
CA VAL A 12 -88.69 3.64 33.01
C VAL A 12 -88.28 3.66 31.53
N SER A 13 -87.67 4.77 31.15
CA SER A 13 -87.45 5.24 29.78
C SER A 13 -86.60 4.29 28.92
N ALA A 14 -87.10 3.98 27.72
CA ALA A 14 -86.36 3.36 26.64
C ALA A 14 -85.07 4.13 26.24
N ALA A 15 -84.95 5.40 26.66
CA ALA A 15 -83.81 6.26 26.40
C ALA A 15 -82.50 5.78 27.07
N THR A 16 -82.58 5.11 28.22
CA THR A 16 -81.38 4.65 28.95
C THR A 16 -80.81 3.36 28.35
N ARG A 17 -81.67 2.42 27.90
CA ARG A 17 -81.25 1.23 27.14
C ARG A 17 -80.70 1.59 25.76
N ALA A 18 -81.27 2.58 25.09
CA ALA A 18 -80.82 3.03 23.77
C ALA A 18 -79.48 3.81 23.79
N ARG A 19 -79.00 4.27 24.96
CA ARG A 19 -77.69 4.92 25.11
C ARG A 19 -76.57 3.90 25.36
N ILE A 20 -76.84 2.82 26.08
CA ILE A 20 -75.87 1.73 26.33
C ILE A 20 -75.67 0.89 25.07
N GLY A 21 -76.74 0.58 24.32
CA GLY A 21 -76.64 -0.09 23.02
C GLY A 21 -75.90 0.72 21.95
N ARG A 22 -75.92 2.06 22.02
CA ARG A 22 -75.16 2.94 21.13
C ARG A 22 -73.68 3.06 21.50
N PHE A 23 -73.30 2.78 22.74
CA PHE A 23 -71.89 2.76 23.14
C PHE A 23 -71.19 1.48 22.69
N ALA A 24 -71.89 0.34 22.69
CA ALA A 24 -71.38 -0.94 22.21
C ALA A 24 -71.22 -1.03 20.67
N HIS A 25 -71.85 -0.13 19.91
CA HIS A 25 -71.79 -0.04 18.44
C HIS A 25 -71.03 1.19 17.92
N ARG A 26 -70.23 1.87 18.75
CA ARG A 26 -69.37 2.97 18.30
C ARG A 26 -68.02 2.45 17.82
N ASP A 27 -67.85 2.35 16.51
CA ASP A 27 -66.59 1.97 15.84
C ASP A 27 -65.51 3.07 15.90
N GLU A 28 -65.81 4.23 16.47
CA GLU A 28 -64.89 5.37 16.61
C GLU A 28 -63.67 5.07 17.52
N GLY A 29 -63.76 4.08 18.41
CA GLY A 29 -62.67 3.68 19.32
C GLY A 29 -61.68 2.66 18.74
N THR A 30 -62.07 1.93 17.70
CA THR A 30 -61.25 0.85 17.13
C THR A 30 -59.99 1.39 16.44
N PHE A 31 -60.10 2.54 15.78
CA PHE A 31 -58.95 3.25 15.21
C PHE A 31 -57.98 3.78 16.27
N ALA A 32 -58.46 4.18 17.45
CA ALA A 32 -57.60 4.62 18.54
C ALA A 32 -56.76 3.47 19.10
N VAL A 33 -57.35 2.28 19.25
CA VAL A 33 -56.62 1.08 19.71
C VAL A 33 -55.55 0.68 18.70
N LEU A 34 -55.88 0.64 17.40
CA LEU A 34 -54.91 0.36 16.34
C LEU A 34 -53.79 1.41 16.27
N SER A 35 -54.13 2.70 16.41
CA SER A 35 -53.15 3.79 16.35
C SER A 35 -52.17 3.73 17.52
N ILE A 36 -52.66 3.47 18.75
CA ILE A 36 -51.79 3.28 19.92
C ILE A 36 -50.88 2.06 19.72
N PHE A 37 -51.42 0.97 19.19
CA PHE A 37 -50.63 -0.23 18.92
C PHE A 37 -49.50 0.03 17.90
N VAL A 38 -49.82 0.69 16.78
CA VAL A 38 -48.81 1.07 15.77
C VAL A 38 -47.80 2.06 16.34
N PHE A 39 -48.26 3.06 17.10
CA PHE A 39 -47.39 4.05 17.74
C PHE A 39 -46.40 3.39 18.73
N VAL A 40 -46.88 2.51 19.60
CA VAL A 40 -46.02 1.74 20.52
C VAL A 40 -45.06 0.84 19.75
N SER A 41 -45.52 0.20 18.67
CA SER A 41 -44.65 -0.63 17.82
C SER A 41 -43.52 0.19 17.18
N MET A 42 -43.83 1.39 16.66
CA MET A 42 -42.82 2.29 16.08
C MET A 42 -41.79 2.74 17.13
N LEU A 43 -42.22 3.01 18.37
CA LEU A 43 -41.30 3.36 19.46
C LEU A 43 -40.36 2.19 19.82
N ILE A 44 -40.85 0.95 19.79
CA ILE A 44 -40.03 -0.24 20.02
C ILE A 44 -38.98 -0.39 18.91
N PHE A 45 -39.37 -0.26 17.63
CA PHE A 45 -38.44 -0.34 16.51
C PHE A 45 -37.42 0.81 16.51
N ALA A 46 -37.84 2.02 16.86
CA ALA A 46 -36.94 3.15 17.01
C ALA A 46 -35.93 2.92 18.14
N GLY A 47 -36.39 2.39 19.29
CA GLY A 47 -35.53 2.03 20.41
C GLY A 47 -34.51 0.93 20.04
N LEU A 48 -34.96 -0.09 19.31
CA LEU A 48 -34.12 -1.17 18.78
C LEU A 48 -33.02 -0.61 17.86
N ALA A 49 -33.37 0.33 16.98
CA ALA A 49 -32.42 0.97 16.08
C ALA A 49 -31.36 1.81 16.83
N ILE A 50 -31.76 2.53 17.89
CA ILE A 50 -30.84 3.31 18.72
C ILE A 50 -29.88 2.38 19.47
N ASP A 51 -30.39 1.30 20.08
CA ASP A 51 -29.55 0.32 20.77
C ASP A 51 -28.55 -0.35 19.82
N MET A 52 -28.98 -0.71 18.61
CA MET A 52 -28.11 -1.27 17.57
C MET A 52 -27.04 -0.26 17.12
N MET A 53 -27.43 1.00 16.87
CA MET A 53 -26.49 2.05 16.44
C MET A 53 -25.42 2.29 17.50
N ARG A 54 -25.81 2.32 18.78
CA ARG A 54 -24.87 2.48 19.89
C ARG A 54 -23.97 1.27 20.07
N HIS A 55 -24.49 0.05 19.88
CA HIS A 55 -23.69 -1.17 19.89
C HIS A 55 -22.61 -1.14 18.79
N GLU A 56 -22.98 -0.77 17.56
CA GLU A 56 -22.02 -0.72 16.44
C GLU A 56 -20.99 0.42 16.59
N ASP A 57 -21.36 1.58 17.14
CA ASP A 57 -20.39 2.65 17.44
C ASP A 57 -19.31 2.19 18.43
N VAL A 58 -19.71 1.49 19.50
CA VAL A 58 -18.75 0.92 20.46
C VAL A 58 -17.86 -0.13 19.79
N ARG A 59 -18.43 -1.04 18.99
CA ARG A 59 -17.69 -2.08 18.27
C ARG A 59 -16.65 -1.48 17.33
N LEU A 60 -17.01 -0.47 16.53
CA LEU A 60 -16.11 0.16 15.57
C LEU A 60 -14.95 0.88 16.27
N ARG A 61 -15.22 1.59 17.37
CA ARG A 61 -14.16 2.24 18.17
C ARG A 61 -13.20 1.24 18.77
N MET A 62 -13.72 0.16 19.36
CA MET A 62 -12.88 -0.89 19.94
C MET A 62 -12.03 -1.60 18.88
N GLN A 63 -12.60 -1.88 17.71
CA GLN A 63 -11.87 -2.48 16.60
C GLN A 63 -10.74 -1.56 16.12
N GLY A 64 -11.02 -0.28 15.85
CA GLY A 64 -10.00 0.68 15.43
C GLY A 64 -8.90 0.92 16.47
N ALA A 65 -9.24 0.90 17.77
CA ALA A 65 -8.26 0.97 18.85
C ALA A 65 -7.38 -0.30 18.90
N SER A 66 -7.99 -1.48 18.75
CA SER A 66 -7.28 -2.77 18.73
C SER A 66 -6.30 -2.86 17.57
N ASP A 67 -6.73 -2.50 16.35
CA ASP A 67 -5.90 -2.58 15.15
C ASP A 67 -4.66 -1.67 15.26
N ARG A 68 -4.85 -0.42 15.71
CA ARG A 68 -3.74 0.52 15.92
C ARG A 68 -2.79 0.07 17.02
N ALA A 69 -3.33 -0.45 18.13
CA ALA A 69 -2.54 -0.87 19.27
C ALA A 69 -1.65 -2.08 18.94
N VAL A 70 -2.22 -3.10 18.29
CA VAL A 70 -1.46 -4.30 17.90
C VAL A 70 -0.38 -3.95 16.87
N LEU A 71 -0.69 -3.11 15.88
CA LEU A 71 0.28 -2.65 14.90
C LEU A 71 1.45 -1.92 15.57
N ALA A 72 1.16 -0.93 16.42
CA ALA A 72 2.18 -0.18 17.14
C ALA A 72 3.04 -1.08 18.04
N ALA A 73 2.45 -2.09 18.67
CA ALA A 73 3.18 -3.03 19.51
C ALA A 73 4.14 -3.94 18.71
N THR A 74 3.85 -4.22 17.42
CA THR A 74 4.75 -5.01 16.55
C THR A 74 5.89 -4.22 15.93
N MET A 75 5.78 -2.88 15.77
CA MET A 75 6.77 -2.06 15.06
C MET A 75 8.03 -1.72 15.87
N LEU A 76 8.05 -1.96 17.20
CA LEU A 76 8.97 -1.26 18.11
C LEU A 76 10.03 -2.15 18.80
N ARG A 77 10.42 -3.28 18.19
CA ARG A 77 11.42 -4.20 18.79
C ARG A 77 12.72 -3.51 19.19
N ASP A 78 13.17 -2.52 18.41
CA ASP A 78 14.45 -1.83 18.59
C ASP A 78 14.28 -0.37 19.00
N ASN A 79 13.24 -0.07 19.78
CA ASN A 79 13.05 1.27 20.31
C ASN A 79 14.14 1.65 21.34
N ALA A 80 14.74 2.83 21.17
CA ALA A 80 15.64 3.47 22.12
C ALA A 80 15.03 3.64 23.55
N SER A 81 13.72 3.52 23.68
CA SER A 81 12.97 3.66 24.95
C SER A 81 12.78 2.34 25.73
N ALA A 82 13.17 1.18 25.19
CA ALA A 82 13.04 -0.15 25.83
C ALA A 82 11.62 -0.47 26.37
N ALA A 83 10.57 0.12 25.77
CA ALA A 83 9.20 -0.10 26.19
C ALA A 83 8.73 -1.50 25.77
N THR A 84 8.06 -2.22 26.67
CA THR A 84 7.56 -3.56 26.36
C THR A 84 6.28 -3.48 25.52
N PRO A 85 5.96 -4.49 24.67
CA PRO A 85 4.74 -4.52 23.87
C PRO A 85 3.47 -4.29 24.71
N GLU A 86 3.45 -4.76 25.95
CA GLU A 86 2.33 -4.58 26.89
C GLU A 86 2.14 -3.11 27.30
N GLN A 87 3.23 -2.38 27.52
CA GLN A 87 3.16 -0.95 27.85
C GLN A 87 2.59 -0.13 26.69
N ILE A 88 2.91 -0.52 25.45
CA ILE A 88 2.40 0.13 24.24
C ILE A 88 0.90 -0.16 24.07
N LEU A 89 0.49 -1.42 24.20
CA LEU A 89 -0.92 -1.79 24.18
C LEU A 89 -1.72 -0.99 25.21
N GLN A 90 -1.22 -0.90 26.45
CA GLN A 90 -1.87 -0.11 27.49
C GLN A 90 -1.92 1.39 27.17
N ALA A 91 -0.86 1.97 26.61
CA ALA A 91 -0.83 3.39 26.24
C ALA A 91 -1.85 3.73 25.14
N TYR A 92 -1.99 2.88 24.12
CA TYR A 92 -2.97 3.09 23.04
C TYR A 92 -4.42 2.94 23.52
N PHE A 93 -4.69 1.93 24.34
CA PHE A 93 -6.03 1.77 24.92
C PHE A 93 -6.34 2.88 25.95
N ALA A 94 -5.35 3.36 26.71
CA ALA A 94 -5.53 4.49 27.63
C ALA A 94 -5.80 5.82 26.91
N ALA A 95 -5.15 6.07 25.78
CA ALA A 95 -5.39 7.26 24.97
C ALA A 95 -6.84 7.34 24.45
N GLU A 96 -7.46 6.19 24.18
CA GLU A 96 -8.85 6.07 23.75
C GLU A 96 -9.84 5.93 24.93
N GLY A 97 -9.37 5.95 26.18
CA GLY A 97 -10.19 5.73 27.36
C GLY A 97 -10.77 4.31 27.46
N LEU A 98 -10.12 3.34 26.83
CA LEU A 98 -10.53 1.93 26.72
C LEU A 98 -9.67 0.97 27.58
N SER A 99 -8.95 1.48 28.59
CA SER A 99 -8.05 0.68 29.43
C SER A 99 -8.73 -0.51 30.11
N ASP A 100 -9.97 -0.30 30.58
CA ASP A 100 -10.73 -1.31 31.34
C ASP A 100 -11.21 -2.46 30.44
N GLN A 101 -11.39 -2.18 29.14
CA GLN A 101 -11.89 -3.11 28.13
C GLN A 101 -10.79 -4.06 27.63
N LEU A 102 -9.52 -3.61 27.67
CA LEU A 102 -8.36 -4.46 27.34
C LEU A 102 -8.06 -5.43 28.49
N GLY A 103 -7.97 -4.93 29.72
CA GLY A 103 -7.63 -5.75 30.90
C GLY A 103 -6.40 -6.65 30.69
N ALA A 104 -6.56 -7.95 30.96
CA ALA A 104 -5.55 -8.99 30.69
C ALA A 104 -5.86 -9.81 29.42
N ASN A 105 -6.76 -9.32 28.56
CA ASN A 105 -7.23 -10.04 27.38
C ASN A 105 -6.30 -9.86 26.18
N TYR A 106 -5.02 -10.19 26.35
CA TYR A 106 -4.04 -10.22 25.28
C TYR A 106 -3.14 -11.46 25.41
N ARG A 107 -2.63 -11.93 24.27
CA ARG A 107 -1.68 -13.04 24.17
C ARG A 107 -0.54 -12.63 23.27
N ILE A 108 0.67 -12.85 23.74
CA ILE A 108 1.90 -12.64 22.98
C ILE A 108 2.55 -14.00 22.85
N GLU A 109 2.60 -14.51 21.63
CA GLU A 109 3.20 -15.79 21.29
C GLU A 109 4.47 -15.55 20.48
N THR A 110 5.59 -16.07 20.96
CA THR A 110 6.85 -16.04 20.22
C THR A 110 7.02 -17.37 19.49
N GLY A 111 7.06 -17.35 18.16
CA GLY A 111 7.33 -18.51 17.32
C GLY A 111 8.79 -18.97 17.42
N GLU A 112 9.06 -20.22 17.04
CA GLU A 112 10.40 -20.81 17.03
C GLU A 112 11.37 -20.06 16.10
N ASP A 113 10.84 -19.39 15.06
CA ASP A 113 11.59 -18.51 14.14
C ASP A 113 11.91 -17.14 14.75
N GLY A 114 11.51 -16.89 16.00
CA GLY A 114 11.62 -15.63 16.73
C GLY A 114 10.52 -14.60 16.43
N SER A 115 9.54 -14.96 15.59
CA SER A 115 8.42 -14.09 15.18
C SER A 115 7.50 -13.86 16.38
N ARG A 116 6.97 -12.65 16.55
CA ARG A 116 6.11 -12.34 17.70
C ARG A 116 4.69 -12.08 17.21
N THR A 117 3.79 -13.00 17.49
CA THR A 117 2.36 -12.79 17.25
C THR A 117 1.76 -12.11 18.46
N ILE A 118 1.14 -10.94 18.25
CA ILE A 118 0.38 -10.23 19.28
C ILE A 118 -1.10 -10.37 18.93
N THR A 119 -1.88 -10.96 19.84
CA THR A 119 -3.34 -11.10 19.73
C THR A 119 -3.99 -10.36 20.90
N VAL A 120 -4.91 -9.45 20.63
CA VAL A 120 -5.74 -8.78 21.65
C VAL A 120 -7.19 -9.17 21.46
N VAL A 121 -7.92 -9.38 22.55
CA VAL A 121 -9.34 -9.71 22.55
C VAL A 121 -10.06 -8.83 23.57
N PRO A 122 -10.11 -7.49 23.36
CA PRO A 122 -10.82 -6.62 24.28
C PRO A 122 -12.32 -6.94 24.31
N THR A 123 -12.90 -6.83 25.49
CA THR A 123 -14.31 -7.16 25.75
C THR A 123 -15.00 -5.98 26.41
N ALA A 124 -16.21 -5.66 25.96
CA ALA A 124 -17.06 -4.65 26.59
C ALA A 124 -18.50 -5.13 26.66
N THR A 125 -19.24 -4.66 27.66
CA THR A 125 -20.69 -4.89 27.78
C THR A 125 -21.42 -3.57 27.60
N VAL A 126 -22.24 -3.48 26.56
CA VAL A 126 -23.05 -2.29 26.28
C VAL A 126 -24.45 -2.51 26.84
N PRO A 127 -24.87 -1.77 27.89
CA PRO A 127 -26.22 -1.90 28.43
C PRO A 127 -27.24 -1.34 27.42
N SER A 128 -28.31 -2.08 27.16
CA SER A 128 -29.38 -1.65 26.26
C SER A 128 -30.29 -0.62 26.96
N LEU A 129 -30.78 0.37 26.22
CA LEU A 129 -31.69 1.39 26.75
C LEU A 129 -33.14 0.96 26.58
N PHE A 130 -33.48 0.44 25.40
CA PHE A 130 -34.85 0.14 24.99
C PHE A 130 -35.11 -1.37 24.93
N MET A 131 -34.16 -2.17 24.44
CA MET A 131 -34.29 -3.64 24.38
C MET A 131 -34.41 -4.29 25.77
N ARG A 132 -34.01 -3.57 26.82
CA ARG A 132 -34.27 -3.95 28.21
C ARG A 132 -35.76 -4.16 28.51
N LEU A 133 -36.65 -3.42 27.83
CA LEU A 133 -38.11 -3.58 27.97
C LEU A 133 -38.62 -4.93 27.46
N VAL A 134 -37.86 -5.59 26.57
CA VAL A 134 -38.16 -6.90 25.98
C VAL A 134 -37.28 -8.00 26.64
N GLY A 135 -36.56 -7.67 27.72
CA GLY A 135 -35.79 -8.63 28.53
C GLY A 135 -34.32 -8.80 28.14
N VAL A 136 -33.80 -8.04 27.16
CA VAL A 136 -32.38 -8.07 26.78
C VAL A 136 -31.68 -6.87 27.42
N ASN A 137 -30.94 -7.09 28.51
CA ASN A 137 -30.37 -6.00 29.32
C ASN A 137 -29.03 -5.44 28.80
N ASP A 138 -28.27 -6.25 28.09
CA ASP A 138 -26.91 -5.93 27.67
C ASP A 138 -26.50 -6.71 26.41
N PHE A 139 -25.49 -6.19 25.73
CA PHE A 139 -24.81 -6.83 24.61
C PHE A 139 -23.32 -6.93 24.90
N ALA A 140 -22.77 -8.13 24.78
CA ALA A 140 -21.33 -8.36 24.83
C ALA A 140 -20.70 -8.05 23.47
N VAL A 141 -19.66 -7.21 23.47
CA VAL A 141 -18.84 -6.86 22.32
C VAL A 141 -17.45 -7.44 22.54
N ALA A 142 -16.96 -8.19 21.57
CA ALA A 142 -15.57 -8.65 21.52
C ALA A 142 -15.01 -8.35 20.13
N THR A 143 -13.84 -7.70 20.07
CA THR A 143 -13.19 -7.33 18.81
C THR A 143 -11.78 -7.91 18.79
N PRO A 144 -11.61 -9.20 18.47
CA PRO A 144 -10.28 -9.79 18.39
C PRO A 144 -9.49 -9.15 17.25
N ALA A 145 -8.27 -8.72 17.54
CA ALA A 145 -7.29 -8.26 16.55
C ALA A 145 -5.98 -9.02 16.74
N ARG A 146 -5.31 -9.34 15.64
CA ARG A 146 -4.04 -10.08 15.63
C ARG A 146 -3.13 -9.47 14.59
N ALA A 147 -1.87 -9.24 14.96
CA ALA A 147 -0.80 -8.97 14.00
C ALA A 147 0.41 -9.82 14.35
N THR A 148 1.17 -10.16 13.32
CA THR A 148 2.35 -11.00 13.44
C THR A 148 3.57 -10.19 13.07
N GLU A 149 4.47 -10.01 14.03
CA GLU A 149 5.80 -9.47 13.79
C GLU A 149 6.67 -10.56 13.14
N SER A 150 7.14 -10.30 11.93
CA SER A 150 8.16 -11.13 11.30
C SER A 150 9.55 -10.76 11.83
N VAL A 151 10.39 -11.77 12.05
CA VAL A 151 11.81 -11.54 12.40
C VAL A 151 12.54 -11.05 11.18
N GLY A 152 12.91 -9.77 11.15
CA GLY A 152 13.77 -9.29 10.07
C GLY A 152 13.83 -7.78 9.83
N GLY A 153 13.55 -6.95 10.84
CA GLY A 153 13.40 -5.51 10.63
C GLY A 153 12.06 -5.19 9.98
N GLY A 154 11.65 -3.92 10.00
CA GLY A 154 10.40 -3.49 9.37
C GLY A 154 10.33 -3.81 7.87
N VAL A 155 9.29 -3.33 7.20
CA VAL A 155 9.13 -3.56 5.77
C VAL A 155 10.37 -3.11 5.01
N LYS A 156 10.93 -4.03 4.24
CA LYS A 156 12.11 -3.79 3.42
C LYS A 156 11.64 -3.27 2.07
N LEU A 157 12.30 -2.24 1.54
CA LEU A 157 12.00 -1.68 0.22
C LEU A 157 13.19 -1.91 -0.72
N GLU A 158 12.90 -2.47 -1.89
CA GLU A 158 13.81 -2.53 -3.04
C GLU A 158 13.20 -1.71 -4.17
N LEU A 159 13.71 -0.50 -4.36
CA LEU A 159 13.27 0.43 -5.39
C LEU A 159 14.32 0.53 -6.49
N VAL A 160 13.90 0.36 -7.74
CA VAL A 160 14.76 0.61 -8.90
C VAL A 160 14.16 1.73 -9.74
N MET A 161 14.90 2.81 -9.94
CA MET A 161 14.51 3.96 -10.74
C MET A 161 15.25 3.93 -12.07
N VAL A 162 14.52 3.63 -13.13
CA VAL A 162 14.99 3.67 -14.51
C VAL A 162 14.67 5.03 -15.11
N LEU A 163 15.71 5.87 -15.26
CA LEU A 163 15.59 7.28 -15.59
C LEU A 163 16.07 7.56 -17.01
N ASP A 164 15.18 8.10 -17.84
CA ASP A 164 15.54 8.55 -19.19
C ASP A 164 16.45 9.77 -19.12
N VAL A 165 17.67 9.62 -19.63
CA VAL A 165 18.64 10.69 -19.81
C VAL A 165 18.96 10.88 -21.30
N SER A 166 18.04 10.50 -22.18
CA SER A 166 18.21 10.64 -23.63
C SER A 166 18.25 12.12 -24.07
N GLY A 167 18.76 12.38 -25.28
CA GLY A 167 18.93 13.76 -25.78
C GLY A 167 17.64 14.60 -25.83
N SER A 168 16.45 13.98 -25.92
CA SER A 168 15.16 14.68 -25.87
C SER A 168 14.90 15.37 -24.52
N MET A 169 15.46 14.83 -23.44
CA MET A 169 15.38 15.40 -22.09
C MET A 169 16.16 16.71 -21.92
N ASN A 170 17.01 17.07 -22.89
CA ASN A 170 17.72 18.35 -22.88
C ASN A 170 16.80 19.55 -23.23
N GLY A 171 15.61 19.29 -23.76
CA GLY A 171 14.65 20.33 -24.13
C GLY A 171 13.92 20.92 -22.92
N GLN A 172 13.65 22.22 -22.94
CA GLN A 172 12.67 22.90 -22.06
C GLN A 172 12.86 22.67 -20.54
N GLY A 173 14.07 22.36 -20.06
CA GLY A 173 14.32 22.09 -18.64
C GLY A 173 13.75 20.76 -18.14
N LYS A 174 13.36 19.85 -19.05
CA LYS A 174 12.81 18.52 -18.73
C LYS A 174 13.69 17.71 -17.78
N ILE A 175 14.99 17.64 -18.06
CA ILE A 175 15.93 16.94 -17.19
C ILE A 175 16.04 17.58 -15.80
N GLY A 176 15.94 18.90 -15.70
CA GLY A 176 15.90 19.60 -14.40
C GLY A 176 14.70 19.17 -13.58
N ALA A 177 13.50 19.21 -14.18
CA ALA A 177 12.28 18.79 -13.50
C ALA A 177 12.30 17.31 -13.09
N MET A 178 12.90 16.44 -13.91
CA MET A 178 13.10 15.03 -13.57
C MET A 178 14.05 14.86 -12.38
N ARG A 179 15.17 15.59 -12.37
CA ARG A 179 16.12 15.57 -11.25
C ARG A 179 15.45 16.04 -9.96
N ASP A 180 14.74 17.16 -9.98
CA ASP A 180 14.04 17.70 -8.80
C ASP A 180 13.02 16.69 -8.24
N ALA A 181 12.24 16.05 -9.11
CA ALA A 181 11.26 15.03 -8.72
C ALA A 181 11.91 13.75 -8.17
N ALA A 182 13.01 13.30 -8.78
CA ALA A 182 13.76 12.14 -8.34
C ALA A 182 14.41 12.39 -6.97
N VAL A 183 15.02 13.57 -6.76
CA VAL A 183 15.58 13.97 -5.46
C VAL A 183 14.49 13.97 -4.40
N ALA A 184 13.35 14.63 -4.65
CA ALA A 184 12.25 14.68 -3.71
C ALA A 184 11.71 13.29 -3.32
N LEU A 185 11.63 12.36 -4.29
CA LEU A 185 11.23 10.98 -4.01
C LEU A 185 12.26 10.24 -3.17
N THR A 186 13.55 10.35 -3.50
CA THR A 186 14.61 9.71 -2.70
C THR A 186 14.68 10.27 -1.29
N ASP A 187 14.50 11.58 -1.13
CA ASP A 187 14.44 12.24 0.19
C ASP A 187 13.25 11.73 1.01
N THR A 188 12.06 11.67 0.40
CA THR A 188 10.84 11.17 1.05
C THR A 188 10.97 9.71 1.51
N LEU A 189 11.65 8.85 0.74
CA LEU A 189 11.80 7.44 1.06
C LEU A 189 12.95 7.16 2.04
N LEU A 190 14.00 7.97 2.04
CA LEU A 190 15.15 7.80 2.94
C LEU A 190 14.97 8.55 4.27
N THR A 191 14.09 9.55 4.35
CA THR A 191 13.84 10.30 5.58
C THR A 191 13.22 9.40 6.64
N GLY A 192 13.94 9.19 7.75
CA GLY A 192 13.48 8.36 8.87
C GLY A 192 13.51 6.86 8.62
N ALA A 193 14.10 6.41 7.50
CA ALA A 193 14.34 4.99 7.24
C ALA A 193 15.56 4.49 8.03
N GLU A 194 15.45 3.31 8.64
CA GLU A 194 16.58 2.66 9.30
C GLU A 194 17.63 2.25 8.25
N PRO A 195 18.94 2.37 8.56
CA PRO A 195 20.01 1.98 7.65
C PRO A 195 19.82 0.56 7.12
N GLY A 196 19.86 0.40 5.79
CA GLY A 196 19.73 -0.90 5.14
C GLY A 196 18.31 -1.44 4.99
N THR A 197 17.25 -0.70 5.37
CA THR A 197 15.85 -1.11 5.12
C THR A 197 15.37 -0.73 3.71
N VAL A 198 15.72 0.47 3.27
CA VAL A 198 15.39 1.02 1.95
C VAL A 198 16.62 0.98 1.06
N ALA A 199 16.53 0.28 -0.07
CA ALA A 199 17.57 0.23 -1.08
C ALA A 199 17.04 0.84 -2.38
N ILE A 200 17.67 1.94 -2.83
CA ILE A 200 17.29 2.63 -4.07
C ILE A 200 18.40 2.46 -5.11
N THR A 201 18.09 1.86 -6.25
CA THR A 201 19.03 1.74 -7.37
C THR A 201 18.65 2.70 -8.48
N LEU A 202 19.61 3.54 -8.89
CA LEU A 202 19.44 4.53 -9.95
C LEU A 202 20.03 3.99 -11.26
N VAL A 203 19.21 3.86 -12.28
CA VAL A 203 19.56 3.34 -13.60
C VAL A 203 19.28 4.42 -14.64
N PRO A 204 20.21 5.36 -14.87
CA PRO A 204 20.09 6.26 -16.01
C PRO A 204 20.29 5.47 -17.30
N TYR A 205 19.47 5.75 -18.31
CA TYR A 205 19.60 5.14 -19.62
C TYR A 205 19.52 6.18 -20.74
N ASP A 206 20.35 5.97 -21.76
CA ASP A 206 20.26 6.66 -23.05
C ASP A 206 20.22 5.60 -24.18
N THR A 207 21.12 5.70 -25.15
CA THR A 207 21.39 4.64 -26.13
C THR A 207 21.90 3.38 -25.43
N TRP A 208 22.60 3.57 -24.31
CA TRP A 208 23.25 2.51 -23.56
C TRP A 208 23.01 2.72 -22.05
N VAL A 209 23.20 1.64 -21.29
CA VAL A 209 23.28 1.70 -19.83
C VAL A 209 24.68 1.30 -19.43
N LEU A 210 25.34 2.15 -18.63
CA LEU A 210 26.71 1.93 -18.17
C LEU A 210 26.68 1.26 -16.79
N PRO A 211 27.09 -0.02 -16.68
CA PRO A 211 27.14 -0.70 -15.39
C PRO A 211 28.26 -0.13 -14.49
N PRO A 212 28.21 -0.37 -13.17
CA PRO A 212 29.28 0.03 -12.26
C PRO A 212 30.63 -0.58 -12.67
N PRO A 213 31.77 0.08 -12.38
CA PRO A 213 33.09 -0.46 -12.64
C PRO A 213 33.26 -1.85 -12.02
N GLY A 214 33.79 -2.80 -12.80
CA GLY A 214 34.01 -4.17 -12.35
C GLY A 214 32.77 -5.07 -12.33
N PHE A 215 31.56 -4.52 -12.48
CA PHE A 215 30.31 -5.30 -12.45
C PHE A 215 30.25 -6.35 -13.57
N LEU A 216 30.74 -6.02 -14.77
CA LEU A 216 30.77 -6.96 -15.90
C LEU A 216 31.72 -8.15 -15.71
N ASN A 217 32.63 -8.12 -14.73
CA ASN A 217 33.54 -9.23 -14.46
C ASN A 217 32.85 -10.46 -13.86
N TYR A 218 31.61 -10.28 -13.38
CA TYR A 218 30.81 -11.35 -12.80
C TYR A 218 29.94 -12.10 -13.82
N PHE A 219 29.93 -11.65 -15.08
CA PHE A 219 29.21 -12.33 -16.16
C PHE A 219 30.05 -13.50 -16.68
N SER A 220 29.47 -14.70 -16.68
CA SER A 220 30.19 -15.92 -17.11
C SER A 220 30.18 -16.12 -18.63
N SER A 221 29.18 -15.58 -19.34
CA SER A 221 28.96 -15.73 -20.78
C SER A 221 29.02 -14.39 -21.53
N LEU A 222 30.14 -13.68 -21.38
CA LEU A 222 30.34 -12.34 -21.95
C LEU A 222 31.33 -12.36 -23.13
N SER A 223 30.89 -11.88 -24.29
CA SER A 223 31.71 -11.79 -25.52
C SER A 223 31.96 -10.34 -25.96
N GLY A 224 32.92 -10.10 -26.85
CA GLY A 224 33.18 -8.76 -27.42
C GLY A 224 33.97 -7.80 -26.53
N SER A 225 33.99 -6.51 -26.89
CA SER A 225 34.70 -5.44 -26.20
C SER A 225 33.80 -4.22 -25.95
N GLY A 226 34.05 -3.48 -24.87
CA GLY A 226 33.31 -2.26 -24.54
C GLY A 226 32.90 -2.19 -23.07
N ALA A 227 32.25 -1.09 -22.67
CA ALA A 227 31.89 -0.85 -21.27
C ALA A 227 30.42 -1.19 -20.96
N CYS A 228 29.56 -1.30 -21.97
CA CYS A 228 28.14 -1.63 -21.81
C CYS A 228 27.89 -3.08 -22.23
N ASN A 229 26.87 -3.72 -21.69
CA ASN A 229 26.43 -5.04 -22.11
C ASN A 229 25.10 -4.99 -22.88
N ASP A 230 24.83 -6.05 -23.62
CA ASP A 230 23.61 -6.28 -24.37
C ASP A 230 23.28 -7.78 -24.30
N TRP A 231 22.04 -8.13 -23.93
CA TRP A 231 21.63 -9.52 -23.78
C TRP A 231 21.16 -10.09 -25.11
N ALA A 232 21.50 -11.35 -25.36
CA ALA A 232 20.93 -12.10 -26.49
C ALA A 232 19.48 -12.53 -26.23
N ILE A 233 19.16 -12.81 -24.96
CA ILE A 233 17.87 -13.32 -24.50
C ILE A 233 17.19 -12.25 -23.64
N TRP A 234 16.04 -11.74 -24.10
CA TRP A 234 15.33 -10.61 -23.48
C TRP A 234 14.16 -11.02 -22.58
N ASN A 235 13.69 -12.25 -22.68
CA ASN A 235 12.50 -12.74 -21.99
C ASN A 235 12.77 -13.37 -20.61
N GLN A 236 14.02 -13.39 -20.14
CA GLN A 236 14.38 -14.05 -18.87
C GLN A 236 15.18 -13.11 -17.99
N ILE A 237 14.64 -12.66 -16.85
CA ILE A 237 15.38 -11.77 -15.94
C ILE A 237 16.19 -12.53 -14.88
N THR A 238 15.90 -13.81 -14.69
CA THR A 238 16.56 -14.69 -13.72
C THR A 238 17.86 -15.26 -14.28
N GLY A 239 18.85 -15.48 -13.42
CA GLY A 239 20.14 -16.03 -13.83
C GLY A 239 20.95 -15.11 -14.76
N SER A 240 20.68 -13.80 -14.73
CA SER A 240 21.16 -12.85 -15.74
C SER A 240 22.69 -12.78 -15.90
N LEU A 241 23.47 -13.16 -14.87
CA LEU A 241 24.94 -13.25 -14.96
C LEU A 241 25.44 -14.42 -15.84
N ASN A 242 24.62 -15.45 -16.00
CA ASN A 242 24.93 -16.65 -16.78
C ASN A 242 24.39 -16.58 -18.21
N GLU A 243 23.49 -15.64 -18.46
CA GLU A 243 22.88 -15.47 -19.78
C GLU A 243 23.89 -14.95 -20.82
N PRO A 244 23.85 -15.47 -22.06
CA PRO A 244 24.70 -14.97 -23.14
C PRO A 244 24.51 -13.48 -23.37
N SER A 245 25.61 -12.74 -23.25
CA SER A 245 25.64 -11.29 -23.45
C SER A 245 26.87 -10.86 -24.24
N ALA A 246 26.76 -9.69 -24.87
CA ALA A 246 27.83 -9.10 -25.66
C ALA A 246 28.18 -7.71 -25.12
N ARG A 247 29.47 -7.42 -25.00
CA ARG A 247 29.99 -6.10 -24.71
C ARG A 247 29.89 -5.23 -25.95
N ARG A 248 29.53 -3.97 -25.71
CA ARG A 248 29.33 -2.95 -26.73
C ARG A 248 30.08 -1.69 -26.34
N ASN A 249 30.67 -1.04 -27.33
CA ASN A 249 31.31 0.25 -27.15
C ASN A 249 30.25 1.31 -26.89
N CYS A 250 30.43 2.07 -25.83
CA CYS A 250 29.52 3.10 -25.39
C CYS A 250 30.30 4.17 -24.63
N SER A 251 29.70 5.33 -24.39
CA SER A 251 30.32 6.37 -23.55
C SER A 251 30.54 5.85 -22.13
N THR A 252 31.73 6.15 -21.57
CA THR A 252 32.13 5.81 -20.21
C THR A 252 32.05 7.01 -19.27
N ALA A 253 31.21 8.00 -19.60
CA ALA A 253 31.02 9.16 -18.74
C ALA A 253 30.41 8.72 -17.40
N THR A 254 30.97 9.21 -16.29
CA THR A 254 30.63 8.72 -14.94
C THR A 254 29.20 9.07 -14.52
N TRP A 255 28.68 10.21 -14.97
CA TRP A 255 27.33 10.70 -14.64
C TRP A 255 26.20 9.77 -15.12
N ARG A 256 26.47 8.81 -16.03
CA ARG A 256 25.49 7.81 -16.51
C ARG A 256 25.77 6.39 -16.01
N THR A 257 26.68 6.25 -15.05
CA THR A 257 26.98 4.96 -14.44
C THR A 257 25.83 4.58 -13.52
N VAL A 258 25.26 3.39 -13.67
CA VAL A 258 24.26 2.86 -12.74
C VAL A 258 24.78 2.94 -11.31
N HIS A 259 23.95 3.46 -10.41
CA HIS A 259 24.29 3.58 -8.99
C HIS A 259 23.39 2.65 -8.18
N PRO A 260 23.84 1.42 -7.86
CA PRO A 260 23.06 0.48 -7.07
C PRO A 260 23.01 0.87 -5.59
N TYR A 261 21.86 0.58 -4.97
CA TYR A 261 21.63 0.64 -3.52
C TYR A 261 22.19 1.89 -2.83
N VAL A 262 21.75 3.05 -3.27
CA VAL A 262 22.02 4.33 -2.60
C VAL A 262 21.29 4.36 -1.26
N SER A 263 22.02 4.51 -0.16
CA SER A 263 21.50 4.63 1.22
C SER A 263 21.43 6.06 1.74
N ASN A 264 22.15 7.00 1.13
CA ASN A 264 22.34 8.34 1.66
C ASN A 264 21.66 9.40 0.77
N GLN A 265 20.85 10.27 1.38
CA GLN A 265 20.18 11.38 0.70
C GLN A 265 21.15 12.27 -0.07
N THR A 266 22.26 12.68 0.55
CA THR A 266 23.29 13.53 -0.08
C THR A 266 23.95 12.83 -1.26
N GLN A 267 24.17 11.51 -1.18
CA GLN A 267 24.73 10.73 -2.29
C GLN A 267 23.75 10.65 -3.45
N ALA A 268 22.47 10.37 -3.16
CA ALA A 268 21.41 10.35 -4.16
C ALA A 268 21.27 11.71 -4.85
N GLU A 269 21.19 12.79 -4.06
CA GLU A 269 21.05 14.16 -4.54
C GLU A 269 22.23 14.59 -5.42
N THR A 270 23.47 14.34 -4.97
CA THR A 270 24.67 14.68 -5.72
C THR A 270 24.68 13.97 -7.08
N TYR A 271 24.43 12.66 -7.07
CA TYR A 271 24.43 11.86 -8.29
C TYR A 271 23.29 12.26 -9.26
N ILE A 272 22.07 12.42 -8.75
CA ILE A 272 20.91 12.82 -9.57
C ILE A 272 21.17 14.19 -10.23
N ASN A 273 21.74 15.14 -9.49
CA ASN A 273 22.04 16.47 -10.02
C ASN A 273 23.13 16.49 -11.10
N GLU A 274 23.96 15.44 -11.19
CA GLU A 274 24.97 15.29 -12.24
C GLU A 274 24.42 14.68 -13.55
N LEU A 275 23.23 14.07 -13.55
CA LEU A 275 22.66 13.35 -14.71
C LEU A 275 22.45 14.24 -15.94
N MET A 276 23.25 14.12 -17.00
CA MET A 276 23.11 14.95 -18.21
C MET A 276 22.28 14.28 -19.31
N ALA A 277 21.71 15.05 -20.23
CA ALA A 277 21.00 14.49 -21.38
C ALA A 277 21.97 14.14 -22.52
N SER A 278 21.92 12.92 -23.06
CA SER A 278 22.76 12.47 -24.18
C SER A 278 22.14 11.31 -24.96
N GLY A 279 22.63 11.06 -26.18
CA GLY A 279 22.24 9.85 -26.93
C GLY A 279 20.78 9.79 -27.37
N THR A 280 20.35 8.57 -27.69
CA THR A 280 19.01 8.16 -28.13
C THR A 280 18.24 7.48 -27.01
N THR A 281 16.99 7.10 -27.23
CA THR A 281 16.14 6.49 -26.19
C THR A 281 16.06 4.98 -26.37
N SER A 282 16.64 4.21 -25.44
CA SER A 282 16.55 2.73 -25.39
C SER A 282 15.88 2.27 -24.09
N ILE A 283 14.55 2.34 -24.06
CA ILE A 283 13.69 1.96 -22.93
C ILE A 283 13.87 0.46 -22.64
N ASP A 284 13.98 -0.36 -23.69
CA ASP A 284 14.25 -1.80 -23.59
C ASP A 284 15.45 -2.09 -22.68
N LEU A 285 16.58 -1.43 -22.96
CA LEU A 285 17.81 -1.63 -22.21
C LEU A 285 17.72 -1.08 -20.78
N GLY A 286 17.10 0.09 -20.60
CA GLY A 286 16.87 0.68 -19.28
C GLY A 286 16.07 -0.27 -18.37
N VAL A 287 14.95 -0.79 -18.86
CA VAL A 287 14.09 -1.71 -18.10
C VAL A 287 14.80 -3.03 -17.81
N ARG A 288 15.57 -3.56 -18.77
CA ARG A 288 16.34 -4.79 -18.57
C ARG A 288 17.42 -4.66 -17.51
N TYR A 289 18.14 -3.55 -17.51
CA TYR A 289 19.09 -3.25 -16.44
C TYR A 289 18.39 -3.00 -15.11
N GLY A 290 17.23 -2.34 -15.12
CA GLY A 290 16.45 -2.17 -13.90
C GLY A 290 16.00 -3.51 -13.33
N ALA A 291 15.54 -4.43 -14.18
CA ALA A 291 15.11 -5.77 -13.80
C ALA A 291 16.25 -6.61 -13.23
N LEU A 292 17.48 -6.41 -13.71
CA LEU A 292 18.67 -7.09 -13.21
C LEU A 292 18.82 -6.94 -11.70
N PHE A 293 18.53 -5.77 -11.15
CA PHE A 293 18.67 -5.45 -9.72
C PHE A 293 17.60 -6.08 -8.81
N PHE A 294 16.71 -6.90 -9.35
CA PHE A 294 15.82 -7.74 -8.56
C PHE A 294 16.23 -9.22 -8.57
N ASP A 295 17.12 -9.64 -9.47
CA ASP A 295 17.53 -11.03 -9.60
C ASP A 295 18.56 -11.42 -8.52
N PRO A 296 18.24 -12.34 -7.59
CA PRO A 296 19.17 -12.79 -6.55
C PRO A 296 20.49 -13.36 -7.11
N SER A 297 20.51 -13.78 -8.39
CA SER A 297 21.72 -14.30 -9.02
C SER A 297 22.86 -13.26 -9.09
N ILE A 298 22.55 -11.96 -8.98
CA ILE A 298 23.56 -10.88 -9.07
C ILE A 298 24.31 -10.65 -7.76
N ARG A 299 23.91 -11.28 -6.64
CA ARG A 299 24.52 -11.09 -5.31
C ARG A 299 26.07 -11.12 -5.33
N PRO A 300 26.75 -12.03 -6.05
CA PRO A 300 28.22 -12.01 -6.12
C PRO A 300 28.79 -10.71 -6.69
N ALA A 301 28.10 -10.09 -7.65
CA ALA A 301 28.48 -8.80 -8.21
C ALA A 301 28.28 -7.67 -7.19
N ILE A 302 27.18 -7.72 -6.41
CA ILE A 302 26.90 -6.76 -5.34
C ILE A 302 27.95 -6.86 -4.22
N SER A 303 28.26 -8.06 -3.72
CA SER A 303 29.32 -8.27 -2.73
C SER A 303 30.67 -7.75 -3.23
N GLY A 304 30.94 -7.89 -4.54
CA GLY A 304 32.08 -7.28 -5.20
C GLY A 304 32.11 -5.75 -5.14
N LEU A 305 30.98 -5.10 -5.40
CA LEU A 305 30.85 -3.65 -5.33
C LEU A 305 30.93 -3.13 -3.89
N ILE A 306 30.44 -3.89 -2.91
CA ILE A 306 30.62 -3.61 -1.48
C ILE A 306 32.11 -3.68 -1.11
N ALA A 307 32.81 -4.73 -1.54
CA ALA A 307 34.25 -4.88 -1.30
C ALA A 307 35.08 -3.74 -1.93
N ASN A 308 34.61 -3.16 -3.03
CA ASN A 308 35.24 -2.01 -3.69
C ASN A 308 34.83 -0.65 -3.08
N GLY A 309 33.98 -0.63 -2.05
CA GLY A 309 33.51 0.60 -1.40
C GLY A 309 32.52 1.44 -2.22
N ILE A 310 31.87 0.84 -3.22
CA ILE A 310 30.86 1.50 -4.07
C ILE A 310 29.47 1.43 -3.42
N ILE A 311 29.17 0.32 -2.75
CA ILE A 311 27.90 0.06 -2.06
C ILE A 311 28.15 -0.03 -0.56
N ASP A 312 27.20 0.47 0.23
CA ASP A 312 27.24 0.35 1.69
C ASP A 312 27.15 -1.13 2.14
N PRO A 313 28.01 -1.59 3.06
CA PRO A 313 27.94 -2.95 3.61
C PRO A 313 26.58 -3.35 4.19
N ALA A 314 25.72 -2.40 4.55
CA ALA A 314 24.36 -2.66 5.02
C ALA A 314 23.47 -3.37 3.98
N PHE A 315 23.85 -3.37 2.70
CA PHE A 315 23.11 -4.02 1.61
C PHE A 315 23.65 -5.40 1.21
N GLU A 316 24.56 -5.98 1.99
CA GLU A 316 25.04 -7.35 1.75
C GLU A 316 23.87 -8.34 1.71
N GLY A 317 23.92 -9.30 0.77
CA GLY A 317 22.87 -10.28 0.58
C GLY A 317 21.67 -9.81 -0.27
N ARG A 318 21.68 -8.57 -0.77
CA ARG A 318 20.66 -8.08 -1.73
C ARG A 318 21.06 -8.31 -3.20
N PRO A 319 20.12 -8.53 -4.13
CA PRO A 319 18.66 -8.49 -3.96
C PRO A 319 18.14 -9.62 -3.08
N TYR A 320 17.03 -9.40 -2.37
CA TYR A 320 16.37 -10.45 -1.58
C TYR A 320 15.81 -11.55 -2.46
N ASP A 321 15.69 -12.78 -1.91
CA ASP A 321 15.10 -13.91 -2.63
C ASP A 321 13.65 -13.59 -3.03
N TRP A 322 13.19 -14.11 -4.17
CA TRP A 322 11.88 -13.79 -4.73
C TRP A 322 10.72 -14.05 -3.74
N ASP A 323 10.88 -15.05 -2.87
CA ASP A 323 9.94 -15.45 -1.83
C ASP A 323 10.22 -14.83 -0.45
N GLU A 324 11.20 -13.93 -0.33
CA GLU A 324 11.50 -13.22 0.93
C GLU A 324 10.25 -12.46 1.40
N PRO A 325 9.75 -12.74 2.61
CA PRO A 325 8.57 -12.08 3.14
C PRO A 325 8.85 -10.62 3.50
N ASN A 326 7.82 -9.78 3.46
CA ASN A 326 7.87 -8.36 3.86
C ASN A 326 8.85 -7.49 3.05
N VAL A 327 9.12 -7.86 1.80
CA VAL A 327 9.86 -7.03 0.84
C VAL A 327 8.89 -6.43 -0.18
N VAL A 328 8.83 -5.09 -0.22
CA VAL A 328 8.19 -4.36 -1.32
C VAL A 328 9.22 -4.17 -2.43
N ARG A 329 8.87 -4.62 -3.64
CA ARG A 329 9.70 -4.44 -4.84
C ARG A 329 8.98 -3.54 -5.83
N ALA A 330 9.62 -2.45 -6.21
CA ALA A 330 9.04 -1.48 -7.13
C ALA A 330 10.06 -1.02 -8.16
N LEU A 331 9.64 -0.95 -9.42
CA LEU A 331 10.39 -0.34 -10.52
C LEU A 331 9.66 0.93 -10.96
N ILE A 332 10.36 2.06 -11.00
CA ILE A 332 9.87 3.31 -11.59
C ILE A 332 10.58 3.49 -12.92
N LEU A 333 9.83 3.44 -14.02
CA LEU A 333 10.31 3.72 -15.37
C LEU A 333 9.84 5.10 -15.80
N LEU A 334 10.77 5.98 -16.16
CA LEU A 334 10.44 7.29 -16.72
C LEU A 334 10.95 7.38 -18.15
N THR A 335 10.17 7.98 -19.05
CA THR A 335 10.61 8.37 -20.40
C THR A 335 9.89 9.60 -20.92
N ASP A 336 10.57 10.43 -21.72
CA ASP A 336 9.96 11.51 -22.51
C ASP A 336 9.82 11.19 -24.00
N GLY A 337 10.14 9.95 -24.37
CA GLY A 337 10.27 9.52 -25.75
C GLY A 337 9.61 8.16 -25.99
N GLN A 338 10.15 7.47 -26.99
CA GLN A 338 9.79 6.12 -27.39
C GLN A 338 11.09 5.39 -27.74
N ASN A 339 11.08 4.06 -27.73
CA ASN A 339 12.23 3.31 -28.25
C ASN A 339 12.55 3.76 -29.67
N CYS A 340 13.80 4.16 -29.91
CA CYS A 340 14.15 4.74 -31.19
C CYS A 340 15.57 4.48 -31.65
N CYS A 341 15.72 4.77 -32.94
CA CYS A 341 16.97 5.20 -33.58
C CYS A 341 18.07 4.14 -33.68
N GLY A 342 17.74 2.89 -33.32
CA GLY A 342 18.27 1.68 -33.94
C GLY A 342 19.78 1.62 -34.13
N GLU A 343 20.56 1.71 -33.04
CA GLU A 343 21.93 1.19 -33.05
C GLU A 343 21.97 -0.33 -32.78
N ARG A 344 20.94 -0.90 -32.13
CA ARG A 344 20.90 -2.31 -31.69
C ARG A 344 19.78 -3.13 -32.34
N TYR A 345 18.53 -2.66 -32.21
CA TYR A 345 17.33 -3.32 -32.71
C TYR A 345 16.40 -2.28 -33.37
N GLY A 346 15.49 -2.73 -34.23
CA GLY A 346 14.41 -1.87 -34.72
C GLY A 346 13.39 -1.57 -33.62
N THR A 347 12.71 -0.41 -33.70
CA THR A 347 11.76 0.06 -32.67
C THR A 347 10.75 -1.00 -32.23
N GLY A 348 10.12 -1.72 -33.16
CA GLY A 348 9.14 -2.76 -32.80
C GLY A 348 9.73 -3.94 -31.99
N GLN A 349 10.99 -4.29 -32.23
CA GLN A 349 11.69 -5.30 -31.42
C GLN A 349 12.06 -4.75 -30.04
N GLN A 350 12.46 -3.48 -29.95
CA GLN A 350 12.72 -2.84 -28.66
C GLN A 350 11.43 -2.78 -27.82
N ASP A 351 10.31 -2.38 -28.42
CA ASP A 351 9.00 -2.35 -27.75
C ASP A 351 8.61 -3.75 -27.25
N THR A 352 8.78 -4.77 -28.10
CA THR A 352 8.55 -6.18 -27.70
C THR A 352 9.46 -6.60 -26.56
N ASN A 353 10.75 -6.23 -26.59
CA ASN A 353 11.69 -6.52 -25.52
C ASN A 353 11.29 -5.83 -24.22
N THR A 354 10.91 -4.55 -24.27
CA THR A 354 10.40 -3.81 -23.12
C THR A 354 9.19 -4.52 -22.51
N GLU A 355 8.18 -4.85 -23.32
CA GLU A 355 6.96 -5.53 -22.84
C GLU A 355 7.24 -6.89 -22.22
N ASN A 356 8.15 -7.68 -22.80
CA ASN A 356 8.55 -8.98 -22.27
C ASN A 356 9.18 -8.85 -20.88
N VAL A 357 10.10 -7.89 -20.70
CA VAL A 357 10.73 -7.67 -19.39
C VAL A 357 9.71 -7.15 -18.38
N CYS A 358 8.82 -6.23 -18.77
CA CYS A 358 7.78 -5.74 -17.86
C CYS A 358 6.81 -6.85 -17.46
N THR A 359 6.48 -7.77 -18.36
CA THR A 359 5.64 -8.93 -18.06
C THR A 359 6.30 -9.84 -17.04
N GLU A 360 7.57 -10.19 -17.26
CA GLU A 360 8.34 -11.01 -16.32
C GLU A 360 8.43 -10.34 -14.94
N LEU A 361 8.70 -9.03 -14.87
CA LEU A 361 8.71 -8.27 -13.62
C LEU A 361 7.38 -8.40 -12.86
N LYS A 362 6.25 -8.25 -13.57
CA LYS A 362 4.91 -8.37 -12.99
C LYS A 362 4.64 -9.79 -12.49
N ASP A 363 5.11 -10.80 -13.22
CA ASP A 363 4.95 -12.20 -12.84
C ASP A 363 5.73 -12.56 -11.56
N HIS A 364 6.86 -11.89 -11.30
CA HIS A 364 7.61 -11.97 -10.03
C HIS A 364 7.08 -11.04 -8.93
N GLY A 365 5.89 -10.45 -9.11
CA GLY A 365 5.24 -9.61 -8.09
C GLY A 365 5.87 -8.22 -7.91
N ILE A 366 6.69 -7.76 -8.87
CA ILE A 366 7.28 -6.42 -8.84
C ILE A 366 6.27 -5.40 -9.37
N LEU A 367 6.17 -4.28 -8.66
CA LEU A 367 5.28 -3.19 -9.02
C LEU A 367 5.98 -2.25 -9.99
N VAL A 368 5.48 -2.21 -11.21
CA VAL A 368 6.03 -1.40 -12.30
C VAL A 368 5.21 -0.12 -12.42
N TYR A 369 5.78 0.96 -11.92
CA TYR A 369 5.33 2.33 -12.11
C TYR A 369 5.94 2.92 -13.37
N THR A 370 5.14 3.57 -14.20
CA THR A 370 5.61 4.16 -15.45
C THR A 370 5.19 5.63 -15.54
N VAL A 371 6.12 6.47 -15.96
CA VAL A 371 5.94 7.92 -16.09
C VAL A 371 6.27 8.31 -17.53
N ALA A 372 5.22 8.55 -18.32
CA ALA A 372 5.32 9.10 -19.66
C ALA A 372 5.32 10.64 -19.58
N TYR A 373 6.49 11.26 -19.74
CA TYR A 373 6.71 12.69 -19.53
C TYR A 373 6.77 13.45 -20.85
N GLN A 374 5.66 14.02 -21.31
CA GLN A 374 5.55 14.62 -22.65
C GLN A 374 5.94 13.66 -23.79
N ALA A 375 5.75 12.36 -23.57
CA ALA A 375 6.11 11.33 -24.54
C ALA A 375 5.15 11.32 -25.74
N PRO A 376 5.62 10.92 -26.94
CA PRO A 376 4.76 10.67 -28.08
C PRO A 376 3.77 9.53 -27.79
N THR A 377 2.67 9.45 -28.56
CA THR A 377 1.59 8.47 -28.32
C THR A 377 2.09 7.01 -28.29
N SER A 378 3.02 6.64 -29.17
CA SER A 378 3.66 5.32 -29.19
C SER A 378 4.40 5.01 -27.89
N GLY A 379 5.23 5.94 -27.40
CA GLY A 379 5.92 5.79 -26.12
C GLY A 379 4.95 5.74 -24.94
N ALA A 380 3.94 6.62 -24.93
CA ALA A 380 2.89 6.62 -23.91
C ALA A 380 2.11 5.30 -23.85
N ASN A 381 1.81 4.69 -25.00
CA ASN A 381 1.13 3.40 -25.07
C ASN A 381 2.02 2.26 -24.55
N LEU A 382 3.31 2.25 -24.91
CA LEU A 382 4.27 1.27 -24.40
C LEU A 382 4.39 1.35 -22.87
N MET A 383 4.51 2.57 -22.34
CA MET A 383 4.57 2.81 -20.90
C MET A 383 3.30 2.33 -20.20
N MET A 384 2.12 2.60 -20.78
CA MET A 384 0.85 2.10 -20.26
C MET A 384 0.78 0.57 -20.23
N ALA A 385 1.29 -0.12 -21.26
CA ALA A 385 1.32 -1.58 -21.32
C ALA A 385 2.32 -2.21 -20.32
N CYS A 386 3.43 -1.52 -20.08
CA CYS A 386 4.46 -1.95 -19.13
C CYS A 386 3.98 -1.83 -17.66
N ALA A 387 3.16 -0.83 -17.33
CA ALA A 387 2.66 -0.60 -15.97
C ALA A 387 1.92 -1.82 -15.37
N SER A 388 2.05 -2.03 -14.05
CA SER A 388 1.35 -3.13 -13.36
C SER A 388 -0.17 -2.98 -13.36
N SER A 389 -0.68 -1.76 -13.35
CA SER A 389 -2.11 -1.47 -13.52
C SER A 389 -2.32 -0.04 -14.02
N PRO A 390 -3.55 0.35 -14.41
CA PRO A 390 -3.84 1.72 -14.80
C PRO A 390 -3.50 2.78 -13.72
N SER A 391 -3.50 2.40 -12.44
CA SER A 391 -3.11 3.31 -11.34
C SER A 391 -1.60 3.48 -11.17
N HIS A 392 -0.79 2.65 -11.84
CA HIS A 392 0.68 2.72 -11.83
C HIS A 392 1.22 3.47 -13.06
N TYR A 393 0.34 3.91 -13.97
CA TYR A 393 0.70 4.68 -15.16
C TYR A 393 0.42 6.16 -14.94
N PHE A 394 1.43 6.99 -15.19
CA PHE A 394 1.35 8.45 -15.09
C PHE A 394 1.70 9.07 -16.43
N ASN A 395 0.75 9.78 -17.02
CA ASN A 395 0.99 10.60 -18.21
C ASN A 395 1.03 12.07 -17.79
N THR A 396 2.18 12.71 -17.95
CA THR A 396 2.47 13.99 -17.32
C THR A 396 3.21 14.93 -18.28
N ASN A 397 3.06 16.22 -18.00
CA ASN A 397 3.73 17.34 -18.65
C ASN A 397 4.63 18.08 -17.65
N ALA A 398 5.24 19.19 -18.05
CA ALA A 398 6.34 19.82 -17.29
C ALA A 398 6.04 20.04 -15.79
N SER A 399 4.80 20.41 -15.44
CA SER A 399 4.39 20.67 -14.07
C SER A 399 3.94 19.43 -13.28
N GLY A 400 3.60 18.33 -13.93
CA GLY A 400 2.97 17.17 -13.27
C GLY A 400 3.94 16.07 -12.83
N ILE A 401 5.24 16.19 -13.16
CA ILE A 401 6.22 15.14 -12.84
C ILE A 401 6.46 15.02 -11.34
N ALA A 402 6.50 16.15 -10.62
CA ALA A 402 6.61 16.16 -9.16
C ALA A 402 5.42 15.47 -8.50
N ASP A 403 4.20 15.76 -8.97
CA ASP A 403 2.97 15.14 -8.46
C ASP A 403 2.94 13.62 -8.73
N ALA A 404 3.43 13.19 -9.91
CA ALA A 404 3.53 11.78 -10.24
C ALA A 404 4.47 11.04 -9.26
N PHE A 405 5.66 11.60 -9.01
CA PHE A 405 6.63 11.02 -8.07
C PHE A 405 6.11 11.03 -6.63
N ALA A 406 5.45 12.10 -6.20
CA ALA A 406 4.79 12.17 -4.89
C ALA A 406 3.68 11.11 -4.73
N GLY A 407 2.87 10.91 -5.77
CA GLY A 407 1.84 9.87 -5.80
C GLY A 407 2.43 8.46 -5.71
N ILE A 408 3.54 8.20 -6.41
CA ILE A 408 4.26 6.93 -6.35
C ILE A 408 4.82 6.69 -4.94
N ALA A 409 5.49 7.68 -4.34
CA ALA A 409 6.04 7.58 -2.99
C ALA A 409 4.95 7.24 -1.96
N SER A 410 3.80 7.92 -2.01
CA SER A 410 2.66 7.63 -1.13
C SER A 410 2.08 6.23 -1.33
N ASN A 411 2.01 5.75 -2.58
CA ASN A 411 1.53 4.39 -2.86
C ASN A 411 2.48 3.33 -2.28
N ILE A 412 3.78 3.47 -2.52
CA ILE A 412 4.82 2.58 -1.99
C ILE A 412 4.78 2.52 -0.47
N GLN A 413 4.69 3.68 0.20
CA GLN A 413 4.57 3.75 1.67
C GLN A 413 3.29 3.04 2.16
N THR A 414 2.16 3.23 1.49
CA THR A 414 0.90 2.57 1.84
C THR A 414 0.99 1.06 1.68
N GLN A 415 1.65 0.58 0.64
CA GLN A 415 1.86 -0.86 0.44
C GLN A 415 2.79 -1.46 1.47
N ALA A 416 3.83 -0.73 1.85
CA ALA A 416 4.69 -1.15 2.94
C ALA A 416 3.88 -1.33 4.24
N LEU A 417 3.05 -0.35 4.59
CA LEU A 417 2.15 -0.44 5.74
C LEU A 417 1.14 -1.60 5.66
N ARG A 418 0.73 -2.01 4.46
CA ARG A 418 -0.20 -3.16 4.31
C ARG A 418 0.46 -4.50 4.61
N LEU A 419 1.74 -4.66 4.33
CA LEU A 419 2.46 -5.92 4.61
C LEU A 419 2.72 -6.12 6.11
N THR A 420 2.54 -5.08 6.93
CA THR A 420 2.60 -5.19 8.39
C THR A 420 1.27 -5.57 9.06
N LEU A 421 0.16 -5.60 8.32
CA LEU A 421 -1.18 -5.99 8.78
C LEU A 421 -1.46 -7.45 8.45
#